data_AF-A0A2V2DIV2-F1
#
_entry.id   AF-A0A2V2DIV2-F1
#
_cell.length_a   1.000
_cell.length_b   1.000
_cell.length_c   1.000
_cell.angle_alpha   90.00
_cell.angle_beta   90.00
_cell.angle_gamma   90.00
#
_symmetry.space_group_name_H-M   'P 1'
#
loop_
_entity.id
_entity.type
_entity.pdbx_description
1 polymer ?
#
loop_
_entity_poly.entity_id
_entity_poly.type
_entity_poly.pdbx_seq_one_letter_code
_entity_poly.pdbx_strand_id
1 'polypeptide(L)'
;MGDGKWTKRDFESYSRSRGRVVGSSGEVEGTYSNQEMFYSKTLDPVLNPKNVVRECCDSEEHPNTIPVILALDVTGSMGQTAVEVAKKLNVIMTKLYSQVKDVQFLIMGIGDLTYDRYPIQASQFESDIRIADQLEKIYFEFGGGPNPFESYTAAWYFASRHTKLDCWKRGKRGILITMGDERLNPYLPLRGNYTTFQAVTGDYLQSDIETSELYPEVIEKYDVYHLNVNHRGNSSYVNDDIRESFGEYLDKEHFKTTTMESIVDDIINIIVNAVNVTQEEDFVREGKESWIAW
;
A
#
# COMPACT_ATOMS: atom_id res chain seq x y z
N MET A 1 -12.54 11.45 -3.05
CA MET A 1 -11.17 11.84 -2.71
C MET A 1 -11.24 13.06 -1.80
N GLY A 2 -10.32 13.17 -0.86
CA GLY A 2 -10.11 14.40 -0.10
C GLY A 2 -9.14 15.38 -0.72
N ASP A 3 -9.38 16.64 -0.36
CA ASP A 3 -8.47 17.76 -0.39
C ASP A 3 -7.69 17.89 0.94
N GLY A 4 -6.82 18.88 1.08
CA GLY A 4 -6.09 19.16 2.32
C GLY A 4 -4.65 18.67 2.34
N LYS A 5 -3.96 18.96 3.44
CA LYS A 5 -2.52 18.68 3.61
C LYS A 5 -2.23 18.06 4.95
N TRP A 6 -1.34 17.08 4.93
CA TRP A 6 -0.79 16.52 6.16
C TRP A 6 0.00 17.58 6.93
N THR A 7 -0.34 17.79 8.20
CA THR A 7 0.50 18.56 9.12
C THR A 7 0.79 17.77 10.39
N LYS A 8 2.01 17.96 10.94
CA LYS A 8 2.39 17.39 12.24
C LYS A 8 1.39 17.76 13.34
N ARG A 9 0.84 18.98 13.31
CA ARG A 9 -0.14 19.45 14.30
C ARG A 9 -1.46 18.69 14.21
N ASP A 10 -1.95 18.41 13.00
CA ASP A 10 -3.20 17.67 12.82
C ASP A 10 -3.05 16.23 13.31
N PHE A 11 -1.89 15.61 13.04
CA PHE A 11 -1.58 14.29 13.59
C PHE A 11 -1.49 14.29 15.12
N GLU A 12 -0.76 15.23 15.73
CA GLU A 12 -0.70 15.35 17.19
C GLU A 12 -2.08 15.54 17.81
N SER A 13 -2.93 16.35 17.18
CA SER A 13 -4.31 16.59 17.63
C SER A 13 -5.17 15.34 17.49
N TYR A 14 -5.05 14.63 16.37
CA TYR A 14 -5.72 13.38 16.10
C TYR A 14 -5.31 12.29 17.10
N SER A 15 -4.02 12.05 17.31
CA SER A 15 -3.52 11.08 18.28
C SER A 15 -3.97 11.40 19.71
N ARG A 16 -3.94 12.67 20.13
CA ARG A 16 -4.44 13.08 21.45
C ARG A 16 -5.93 12.81 21.60
N SER A 17 -6.73 13.02 20.54
CA SER A 17 -8.17 12.70 20.56
C SER A 17 -8.45 11.21 20.76
N ARG A 18 -7.49 10.34 20.39
CA ARG A 18 -7.50 8.89 20.62
C ARG A 18 -6.84 8.47 21.95
N GLY A 19 -6.46 9.41 22.81
CA GLY A 19 -5.80 9.14 24.10
C GLY A 19 -4.33 8.71 23.98
N ARG A 20 -3.67 9.01 22.85
CA ARG A 20 -2.28 8.63 22.58
C ARG A 20 -1.33 9.81 22.79
N VAL A 21 -0.10 9.50 23.16
CA VAL A 21 0.98 10.50 23.31
C VAL A 21 1.87 10.44 22.08
N VAL A 22 2.21 11.60 21.52
CA VAL A 22 3.15 11.73 20.41
C VAL A 22 4.44 12.31 20.96
N GLY A 23 5.53 11.59 20.76
CA GLY A 23 6.86 11.96 21.24
C GLY A 23 7.48 13.08 20.42
N SER A 24 8.65 13.56 20.86
CA SER A 24 9.39 14.63 20.18
C SER A 24 9.81 14.26 18.76
N SER A 25 10.11 12.98 18.51
CA SER A 25 10.40 12.40 17.19
C SER A 25 9.18 12.45 16.24
N GLY A 26 7.98 12.65 16.76
CA GLY A 26 6.73 12.60 16.00
C GLY A 26 6.08 11.22 15.96
N GLU A 27 6.67 10.21 16.59
CA GLU A 27 6.10 8.86 16.73
C GLU A 27 5.09 8.78 17.87
N VAL A 28 4.13 7.88 17.76
CA VAL A 28 3.24 7.54 18.89
C VAL A 28 4.04 6.74 19.93
N GLU A 29 4.09 7.24 21.16
CA GLU A 29 4.81 6.64 22.28
C GLU A 29 3.98 5.56 22.98
N GLY A 30 4.67 4.55 23.51
CA GLY A 30 4.06 3.47 24.29
C GLY A 30 4.00 2.13 23.53
N THR A 31 3.54 1.12 24.26
CA THR A 31 3.31 -0.22 23.73
C THR A 31 1.82 -0.39 23.51
N TYR A 32 1.44 -0.73 22.28
CA TYR A 32 0.07 -1.00 21.90
C TYR A 32 -0.01 -2.40 21.32
N SER A 33 -1.01 -3.16 21.75
CA SER A 33 -1.46 -4.32 21.00
C SER A 33 -2.12 -3.87 19.70
N ASN A 34 -2.25 -4.80 18.75
CA ASN A 34 -2.90 -4.51 17.48
C ASN A 34 -4.35 -4.01 17.69
N GLN A 35 -5.14 -4.61 18.59
CA GLN A 35 -6.52 -4.16 18.84
C GLN A 35 -6.62 -2.79 19.56
N GLU A 36 -5.57 -2.35 20.25
CA GLU A 36 -5.49 -0.99 20.82
C GLU A 36 -5.09 0.06 19.78
N MET A 37 -4.38 -0.36 18.73
CA MET A 37 -4.01 0.50 17.61
C MET A 37 -5.13 0.58 16.55
N PHE A 38 -5.72 -0.57 16.22
CA PHE A 38 -6.74 -0.78 15.21
C PHE A 38 -8.04 -1.22 15.90
N TYR A 39 -8.98 -0.29 16.07
CA TYR A 39 -10.17 -0.53 16.89
C TYR A 39 -11.27 -1.33 16.18
N SER A 40 -11.18 -1.47 14.86
CA SER A 40 -12.16 -2.18 14.05
C SER A 40 -12.27 -3.64 14.50
N LYS A 41 -13.52 -4.14 14.54
CA LYS A 41 -13.86 -5.54 14.84
C LYS A 41 -14.47 -6.27 13.65
N THR A 42 -14.65 -5.54 12.55
CA THR A 42 -15.20 -6.00 11.29
C THR A 42 -14.77 -5.01 10.20
N LEU A 43 -14.99 -5.35 8.94
CA LEU A 43 -14.74 -4.46 7.82
C LEU A 43 -15.48 -3.14 7.99
N ASP A 44 -14.73 -2.03 8.07
CA ASP A 44 -15.33 -0.70 8.07
C ASP A 44 -15.95 -0.42 6.68
N PRO A 45 -17.20 0.09 6.61
CA PRO A 45 -17.84 0.41 5.34
C PRO A 45 -17.01 1.32 4.42
N VAL A 46 -16.19 2.23 4.96
CA VAL A 46 -15.37 3.12 4.13
C VAL A 46 -14.22 2.39 3.46
N LEU A 47 -13.80 1.25 4.00
CA LEU A 47 -12.72 0.40 3.48
C LEU A 47 -13.23 -0.75 2.62
N ASN A 48 -14.55 -0.92 2.48
CA ASN A 48 -15.14 -2.00 1.71
C ASN A 48 -14.81 -1.85 0.21
N PRO A 49 -14.10 -2.81 -0.43
CA PRO A 49 -13.70 -2.72 -1.83
C PRO A 49 -14.82 -3.08 -2.81
N LYS A 50 -15.99 -3.50 -2.32
CA LYS A 50 -17.07 -3.99 -3.16
C LYS A 50 -17.71 -2.91 -4.01
N ASN A 51 -17.69 -3.08 -5.34
CA ASN A 51 -18.33 -2.19 -6.31
C ASN A 51 -17.89 -0.71 -6.19
N VAL A 52 -16.66 -0.46 -5.73
CA VAL A 52 -16.12 0.90 -5.62
C VAL A 52 -14.95 1.10 -6.56
N VAL A 53 -14.79 2.35 -7.00
CA VAL A 53 -13.60 2.86 -7.64
C VAL A 53 -13.00 3.91 -6.71
N ARG A 54 -11.69 3.83 -6.46
CA ARG A 54 -10.94 4.80 -5.66
C ARG A 54 -10.21 5.75 -6.59
N GLU A 55 -10.34 7.05 -6.34
CA GLU A 55 -9.96 8.07 -7.30
C GLU A 55 -8.78 8.87 -6.78
N CYS A 56 -7.75 9.02 -7.62
CA CYS A 56 -6.63 9.93 -7.46
C CYS A 56 -6.54 10.83 -8.72
N CYS A 57 -7.48 11.77 -8.81
CA CYS A 57 -7.64 12.81 -9.82
C CYS A 57 -7.03 14.16 -9.40
N ASP A 58 -6.63 14.97 -10.37
CA ASP A 58 -6.05 16.29 -10.07
C ASP A 58 -7.10 17.27 -9.54
N SER A 59 -6.65 18.20 -8.69
CA SER A 59 -7.47 19.27 -8.11
C SER A 59 -6.71 20.60 -8.10
N GLU A 60 -7.39 21.69 -7.73
CA GLU A 60 -6.71 22.99 -7.55
C GLU A 60 -5.61 22.93 -6.47
N GLU A 61 -5.82 22.12 -5.42
CA GLU A 61 -4.84 21.94 -4.35
C GLU A 61 -3.73 20.95 -4.70
N HIS A 62 -4.07 19.92 -5.48
CA HIS A 62 -3.16 18.87 -5.94
C HIS A 62 -3.20 18.74 -7.47
N PRO A 63 -2.56 19.68 -8.20
CA PRO A 63 -2.64 19.72 -9.66
C PRO A 63 -1.83 18.60 -10.35
N ASN A 64 -0.87 18.00 -9.64
CA ASN A 64 -0.01 16.94 -10.16
C ASN A 64 -0.04 15.71 -9.26
N THR A 65 -1.22 15.14 -9.03
CA THR A 65 -1.39 14.00 -8.13
C THR A 65 -0.39 12.85 -8.37
N ILE A 66 0.13 12.31 -7.28
CA ILE A 66 1.03 11.16 -7.23
C ILE A 66 0.33 10.08 -6.39
N PRO A 67 -0.35 9.12 -7.03
CA PRO A 67 -1.07 8.06 -6.32
C PRO A 67 -0.08 7.07 -5.70
N VAL A 68 -0.20 6.83 -4.39
CA VAL A 68 0.55 5.80 -3.67
C VAL A 68 -0.42 4.85 -2.98
N ILE A 69 -0.34 3.56 -3.30
CA ILE A 69 -1.03 2.52 -2.54
C ILE A 69 -0.01 1.91 -1.57
N LEU A 70 -0.31 1.95 -0.27
CA LEU A 70 0.44 1.23 0.75
C LEU A 70 -0.43 0.07 1.24
N ALA A 71 -0.13 -1.14 0.78
CA ALA A 71 -0.84 -2.36 1.08
C ALA A 71 -0.12 -3.15 2.18
N LEU A 72 -0.74 -3.19 3.35
CA LEU A 72 -0.25 -3.85 4.53
C LEU A 72 -0.80 -5.27 4.59
N ASP A 73 0.08 -6.25 4.80
CA ASP A 73 -0.30 -7.58 5.21
C ASP A 73 -0.99 -7.54 6.59
N VAL A 74 -2.22 -8.05 6.67
CA VAL A 74 -3.05 -8.05 7.90
C VAL A 74 -3.23 -9.45 8.50
N THR A 75 -2.40 -10.41 8.08
CA THR A 75 -2.39 -11.78 8.60
C THR A 75 -1.84 -11.82 10.04
N GLY A 76 -1.97 -12.98 10.68
CA GLY A 76 -1.56 -13.17 12.07
C GLY A 76 -0.08 -12.87 12.35
N SER A 77 0.83 -13.12 11.41
CA SER A 77 2.28 -12.84 11.59
C SER A 77 2.58 -11.33 11.61
N MET A 78 1.83 -10.54 10.86
CA MET A 78 2.14 -9.14 10.57
C MET A 78 1.52 -8.13 11.53
N GLY A 79 0.76 -8.60 12.52
CA GLY A 79 0.02 -7.75 13.46
C GLY A 79 0.87 -6.71 14.21
N GLN A 80 2.08 -7.06 14.64
CA GLN A 80 2.98 -6.10 15.32
C GLN A 80 3.64 -5.13 14.34
N THR A 81 4.02 -5.60 13.16
CA THR A 81 4.60 -4.73 12.11
C THR A 81 3.62 -3.64 11.72
N ALA A 82 2.33 -3.98 11.54
CA ALA A 82 1.31 -2.98 11.24
C ALA A 82 1.17 -1.92 12.34
N VAL A 83 1.26 -2.31 13.62
CA VAL A 83 1.27 -1.37 14.76
C VAL A 83 2.45 -0.41 14.67
N GLU A 84 3.64 -0.90 14.36
CA GLU A 84 4.83 -0.05 14.24
C GLU A 84 4.73 0.92 13.06
N VAL A 85 4.21 0.49 11.91
CA VAL A 85 3.93 1.38 10.78
C VAL A 85 2.94 2.47 11.19
N ALA A 86 1.85 2.12 11.90
CA ALA A 86 0.87 3.08 12.37
C ALA A 86 1.46 4.11 13.36
N LYS A 87 2.32 3.67 14.29
CA LYS A 87 3.01 4.56 15.23
C LYS A 87 3.95 5.54 14.52
N LYS A 88 4.57 5.10 13.43
CA LYS A 88 5.55 5.88 12.65
C LYS A 88 4.93 6.64 11.47
N LEU A 89 3.62 6.52 11.24
CA LEU A 89 2.95 7.13 10.09
C LEU A 89 3.23 8.65 9.97
N ASN A 90 3.21 9.38 11.10
CA ASN A 90 3.51 10.80 11.09
C ASN A 90 4.93 11.15 10.69
N VAL A 91 5.90 10.29 11.03
CA VAL A 91 7.29 10.44 10.59
C VAL A 91 7.36 10.21 9.08
N ILE A 92 6.74 9.14 8.58
CA ILE A 92 6.65 8.82 7.15
C ILE A 92 6.09 10.01 6.38
N MET A 93 4.89 10.45 6.75
CA MET A 93 4.17 11.52 6.05
C MET A 93 4.91 12.86 6.16
N THR A 94 5.31 13.28 7.36
CA THR A 94 6.00 14.57 7.53
C THR A 94 7.31 14.63 6.76
N LYS A 95 8.09 13.55 6.76
CA LYS A 95 9.36 13.49 6.02
C LYS A 95 9.12 13.41 4.51
N LEU A 96 8.10 12.67 4.05
CA LEU A 96 7.77 12.57 2.63
C LEU A 96 7.23 13.89 2.07
N TYR A 97 6.23 14.50 2.70
CA TYR A 97 5.62 15.76 2.22
C TYR A 97 6.56 16.96 2.28
N SER A 98 7.69 16.87 3.00
CA SER A 98 8.74 17.89 2.96
C SER A 98 9.63 17.79 1.70
N GLN A 99 9.61 16.66 1.00
CA GLN A 99 10.42 16.39 -0.19
C GLN A 99 9.57 16.32 -1.47
N VAL A 100 8.34 15.81 -1.36
CA VAL A 100 7.45 15.54 -2.50
C VAL A 100 6.10 16.20 -2.26
N LYS A 101 5.55 16.85 -3.29
CA LYS A 101 4.21 17.45 -3.27
C LYS A 101 3.21 16.55 -3.96
N ASP A 102 1.93 16.78 -3.69
CA ASP A 102 0.79 16.14 -4.39
C ASP A 102 0.70 14.62 -4.27
N VAL A 103 1.43 14.04 -3.32
CA VAL A 103 1.25 12.62 -2.95
C VAL A 103 -0.13 12.44 -2.33
N GLN A 104 -0.84 11.39 -2.75
CA GLN A 104 -2.05 10.93 -2.10
C GLN A 104 -1.94 9.44 -1.81
N PHE A 105 -2.27 9.05 -0.59
CA PHE A 105 -2.17 7.67 -0.12
C PHE A 105 -3.53 6.98 -0.09
N LEU A 106 -3.56 5.76 -0.58
CA LEU A 106 -4.59 4.77 -0.30
C LEU A 106 -3.97 3.69 0.56
N ILE A 107 -4.55 3.44 1.74
CA ILE A 107 -4.14 2.37 2.64
C ILE A 107 -4.96 1.13 2.33
N MET A 108 -4.29 0.01 2.12
CA MET A 108 -4.93 -1.29 1.96
C MET A 108 -4.53 -2.25 3.07
N GLY A 109 -5.48 -3.11 3.46
CA GLY A 109 -5.23 -4.31 4.24
C GLY A 109 -5.41 -5.52 3.33
N ILE A 110 -4.39 -6.37 3.24
CA ILE A 110 -4.38 -7.59 2.43
C ILE A 110 -4.21 -8.78 3.38
N GLY A 111 -5.20 -9.65 3.38
CA GLY A 111 -5.16 -10.93 4.06
C GLY A 111 -5.13 -12.08 3.07
N ASP A 112 -5.43 -13.29 3.54
CA ASP A 112 -5.43 -14.48 2.71
C ASP A 112 -6.81 -14.70 2.06
N LEU A 113 -6.93 -14.57 0.74
CA LEU A 113 -8.22 -14.79 0.06
C LEU A 113 -8.82 -16.18 0.30
N THR A 114 -8.00 -17.18 0.60
CA THR A 114 -8.45 -18.54 0.86
C THR A 114 -8.98 -18.69 2.28
N TYR A 115 -8.40 -18.00 3.26
CA TYR A 115 -8.67 -18.26 4.69
C TYR A 115 -9.34 -17.10 5.45
N ASP A 116 -9.47 -15.93 4.81
CA ASP A 116 -9.99 -14.74 5.47
C ASP A 116 -11.40 -14.40 5.00
N ARG A 117 -12.16 -13.69 5.84
CA ARG A 117 -13.50 -13.16 5.56
C ARG A 117 -13.43 -11.82 4.83
N TYR A 118 -12.44 -11.00 5.16
CA TYR A 118 -12.21 -9.67 4.62
C TYR A 118 -10.77 -9.52 4.09
N PRO A 119 -10.37 -10.37 3.12
CA PRO A 119 -8.99 -10.43 2.61
C PRO A 119 -8.54 -9.17 1.85
N ILE A 120 -9.48 -8.29 1.48
CA ILE A 120 -9.18 -7.01 0.82
C ILE A 120 -9.94 -5.92 1.54
N GLN A 121 -9.19 -4.91 1.98
CA GLN A 121 -9.70 -3.66 2.54
C GLN A 121 -8.98 -2.54 1.82
N ALA A 122 -9.71 -1.57 1.29
CA ALA A 122 -9.14 -0.51 0.47
C ALA A 122 -9.78 0.83 0.78
N SER A 123 -8.98 1.75 1.31
CA SER A 123 -9.42 3.11 1.61
C SER A 123 -9.60 3.95 0.34
N GLN A 124 -9.87 5.24 0.50
CA GLN A 124 -9.80 6.23 -0.58
C GLN A 124 -8.41 6.87 -0.62
N PHE A 125 -7.96 7.38 -1.77
CA PHE A 125 -6.77 8.25 -1.84
C PHE A 125 -7.02 9.56 -1.08
N GLU A 126 -6.14 9.87 -0.13
CA GLU A 126 -6.17 11.07 0.70
C GLU A 126 -4.77 11.69 0.82
N SER A 127 -4.69 12.99 1.06
CA SER A 127 -3.43 13.76 1.22
C SER A 127 -3.23 14.35 2.63
N ASP A 128 -4.21 14.16 3.52
CA ASP A 128 -4.29 14.80 4.84
C ASP A 128 -4.39 13.78 5.99
N ILE A 129 -4.79 14.26 7.17
CA ILE A 129 -4.92 13.44 8.37
C ILE A 129 -5.85 12.23 8.22
N ARG A 130 -6.74 12.21 7.22
CA ARG A 130 -7.58 11.05 6.91
C ARG A 130 -6.77 9.80 6.59
N ILE A 131 -5.52 9.93 6.15
CA ILE A 131 -4.65 8.75 5.96
C ILE A 131 -4.46 8.01 7.30
N ALA A 132 -4.31 8.73 8.42
CA ALA A 132 -4.21 8.11 9.74
C ALA A 132 -5.54 7.49 10.19
N ASP A 133 -6.65 8.19 9.96
CA ASP A 133 -7.99 7.68 10.26
C ASP A 133 -8.33 6.41 9.47
N GLN A 134 -7.97 6.36 8.19
CA GLN A 134 -8.13 5.18 7.34
C GLN A 134 -7.25 4.02 7.79
N LEU A 135 -5.99 4.28 8.17
CA LEU A 135 -5.10 3.25 8.70
C LEU A 135 -5.67 2.61 9.98
N GLU A 136 -6.16 3.43 10.92
CA GLU A 136 -6.74 2.92 12.18
C GLU A 136 -8.04 2.12 11.98
N LYS A 137 -8.72 2.31 10.85
CA LYS A 137 -9.94 1.56 10.48
C LYS A 137 -9.68 0.18 9.90
N ILE A 138 -8.42 -0.12 9.52
CA ILE A 138 -8.06 -1.44 9.02
C ILE A 138 -8.42 -2.49 10.07
N TYR A 139 -9.13 -3.53 9.63
CA TYR A 139 -9.53 -4.63 10.48
C TYR A 139 -8.51 -5.77 10.40
N PHE A 140 -7.91 -6.15 11.52
CA PHE A 140 -7.07 -7.34 11.60
C PHE A 140 -7.92 -8.52 12.06
N GLU A 141 -8.25 -9.43 11.15
CA GLU A 141 -8.88 -10.70 11.51
C GLU A 141 -7.87 -11.73 12.03
N PHE A 142 -6.56 -11.43 11.93
CA PHE A 142 -5.45 -12.31 12.30
C PHE A 142 -5.58 -13.70 11.68
N GLY A 143 -6.07 -13.73 10.44
CA GLY A 143 -6.21 -14.93 9.66
C GLY A 143 -4.88 -15.35 9.02
N GLY A 144 -4.97 -15.84 7.80
CA GLY A 144 -3.90 -16.59 7.15
C GLY A 144 -4.09 -18.11 7.26
N GLY A 145 -3.45 -18.84 6.36
CA GLY A 145 -3.61 -20.29 6.21
C GLY A 145 -2.30 -21.07 6.25
N PRO A 146 -2.36 -22.41 6.14
CA PRO A 146 -1.19 -23.27 6.02
C PRO A 146 -0.50 -23.22 4.65
N ASN A 147 -1.02 -22.45 3.69
CA ASN A 147 -0.39 -22.19 2.41
C ASN A 147 0.90 -21.39 2.61
N PRO A 148 1.94 -21.65 1.80
CA PRO A 148 3.24 -20.99 1.93
C PRO A 148 3.29 -19.67 1.15
N PHE A 149 2.18 -18.92 1.06
CA PHE A 149 2.08 -17.66 0.33
C PHE A 149 0.94 -16.82 0.91
N GLU A 150 0.97 -15.51 0.68
CA GLU A 150 -0.13 -14.62 1.00
C GLU A 150 -0.65 -13.92 -0.26
N SER A 151 -1.89 -13.41 -0.21
CA SER A 151 -2.59 -12.93 -1.40
C SER A 151 -2.17 -11.52 -1.86
N TYR A 152 -0.87 -11.22 -1.91
CA TYR A 152 -0.35 -9.90 -2.25
C TYR A 152 -0.80 -9.39 -3.61
N THR A 153 -1.02 -10.27 -4.59
CA THR A 153 -1.53 -9.85 -5.90
C THR A 153 -2.97 -9.35 -5.88
N ALA A 154 -3.70 -9.51 -4.77
CA ALA A 154 -4.99 -8.86 -4.56
C ALA A 154 -4.87 -7.33 -4.57
N ALA A 155 -3.74 -6.80 -4.08
CA ALA A 155 -3.42 -5.38 -4.21
C ALA A 155 -3.20 -4.98 -5.67
N TRP A 156 -2.57 -5.85 -6.46
CA TRP A 156 -2.34 -5.63 -7.90
C TRP A 156 -3.66 -5.59 -8.67
N TYR A 157 -4.57 -6.51 -8.35
CA TYR A 157 -5.91 -6.57 -8.91
C TYR A 157 -6.71 -5.29 -8.60
N PHE A 158 -6.74 -4.91 -7.32
CA PHE A 158 -7.48 -3.71 -6.91
C PHE A 158 -6.90 -2.45 -7.56
N ALA A 159 -5.56 -2.32 -7.56
CA ALA A 159 -4.86 -1.21 -8.17
C ALA A 159 -5.20 -1.10 -9.67
N SER A 160 -5.12 -2.21 -10.42
CA SER A 160 -5.34 -2.21 -11.87
C SER A 160 -6.80 -1.95 -12.25
N ARG A 161 -7.78 -2.46 -11.49
CA ARG A 161 -9.19 -2.48 -11.92
C ARG A 161 -10.14 -1.57 -11.13
N HIS A 162 -9.79 -1.22 -9.89
CA HIS A 162 -10.64 -0.44 -8.99
C HIS A 162 -10.09 0.95 -8.68
N THR A 163 -9.17 1.45 -9.50
CA THR A 163 -8.65 2.81 -9.34
C THR A 163 -8.83 3.64 -10.61
N LYS A 164 -8.97 4.94 -10.40
CA LYS A 164 -9.01 5.96 -11.46
C LYS A 164 -8.00 7.03 -11.13
N LEU A 165 -6.99 7.17 -11.99
CA LEU A 165 -5.81 8.00 -11.75
C LEU A 165 -5.65 9.02 -12.87
N ASP A 166 -5.54 10.30 -12.53
CA ASP A 166 -5.30 11.35 -13.54
C ASP A 166 -3.83 11.49 -13.93
N CYS A 167 -2.90 10.95 -13.12
CA CYS A 167 -1.46 10.99 -13.41
C CYS A 167 -1.08 10.38 -14.77
N TRP A 168 -1.93 9.52 -15.31
CA TRP A 168 -1.83 8.93 -16.64
C TRP A 168 -1.92 9.94 -17.77
N LYS A 169 -2.72 10.99 -17.59
CA LYS A 169 -2.84 12.08 -18.56
C LYS A 169 -1.50 12.81 -18.73
N ARG A 170 -0.61 12.70 -17.74
CA ARG A 170 0.79 13.18 -17.75
C ARG A 170 1.79 12.09 -18.13
N GLY A 171 1.33 10.92 -18.58
CA GLY A 171 2.18 9.76 -18.87
C GLY A 171 2.89 9.19 -17.64
N LYS A 172 2.32 9.39 -16.44
CA LYS A 172 2.86 8.88 -15.17
C LYS A 172 2.06 7.71 -14.63
N ARG A 173 2.72 6.86 -13.86
CA ARG A 173 2.10 5.72 -13.15
C ARG A 173 1.90 6.06 -11.68
N GLY A 174 1.05 5.30 -11.00
CA GLY A 174 1.01 5.29 -9.55
C GLY A 174 2.17 4.48 -8.96
N ILE A 175 2.29 4.47 -7.64
CA ILE A 175 3.26 3.63 -6.91
C ILE A 175 2.46 2.66 -6.05
N LEU A 176 2.75 1.36 -6.15
CA LEU A 176 2.10 0.32 -5.35
C LEU A 176 3.14 -0.37 -4.49
N ILE A 177 3.04 -0.23 -3.16
CA ILE A 177 3.95 -0.86 -2.20
C ILE A 177 3.16 -1.89 -1.41
N THR A 178 3.48 -3.17 -1.62
CA THR A 178 3.02 -4.26 -0.75
C THR A 178 4.05 -4.52 0.34
N MET A 179 3.60 -4.91 1.53
CA MET A 179 4.48 -5.13 2.68
C MET A 179 4.01 -6.34 3.48
N GLY A 180 4.83 -7.38 3.55
CA GLY A 180 4.50 -8.68 4.13
C GLY A 180 5.73 -9.51 4.47
N ASP A 181 5.54 -10.71 5.01
CA ASP A 181 6.64 -11.61 5.42
C ASP A 181 6.59 -13.01 4.79
N GLU A 182 5.77 -13.21 3.75
CA GLU A 182 5.54 -14.51 3.11
C GLU A 182 5.77 -14.47 1.59
N ARG A 183 5.74 -15.64 0.92
CA ARG A 183 5.91 -15.73 -0.54
C ARG A 183 4.75 -15.11 -1.31
N LEU A 184 5.01 -14.74 -2.56
CA LEU A 184 4.00 -14.29 -3.51
C LEU A 184 3.05 -15.43 -3.88
N ASN A 185 1.74 -15.15 -3.89
CA ASN A 185 0.74 -16.12 -4.35
C ASN A 185 0.84 -16.36 -5.86
N PRO A 186 0.71 -17.62 -6.33
CA PRO A 186 0.74 -17.94 -7.77
C PRO A 186 -0.52 -17.52 -8.51
N TYR A 187 -1.66 -17.44 -7.83
CA TYR A 187 -2.95 -17.03 -8.38
C TYR A 187 -3.86 -16.43 -7.29
N LEU A 188 -4.94 -15.75 -7.71
CA LEU A 188 -6.04 -15.33 -6.85
C LEU A 188 -7.23 -16.28 -7.01
N PRO A 189 -7.67 -16.98 -5.94
CA PRO A 189 -8.80 -17.89 -6.02
C PRO A 189 -10.12 -17.13 -6.14
N LEU A 190 -11.03 -17.62 -6.99
CA LEU A 190 -12.41 -17.13 -7.05
C LEU A 190 -13.20 -17.41 -5.77
N ARG A 191 -12.84 -18.49 -5.07
CA ARG A 191 -13.54 -18.98 -3.89
C ARG A 191 -12.53 -19.34 -2.82
N GLY A 192 -12.57 -18.60 -1.72
CA GLY A 192 -11.96 -19.01 -0.47
C GLY A 192 -12.91 -19.84 0.38
N ASN A 193 -12.46 -20.20 1.57
CA ASN A 193 -13.21 -20.98 2.55
C ASN A 193 -14.38 -20.20 3.17
N TYR A 194 -14.23 -18.87 3.31
CA TYR A 194 -15.22 -18.03 4.01
C TYR A 194 -15.85 -16.95 3.13
N THR A 195 -15.27 -16.64 1.97
CA THR A 195 -15.76 -15.62 1.05
C THR A 195 -15.45 -15.99 -0.40
N THR A 196 -16.01 -15.22 -1.33
CA THR A 196 -15.70 -15.35 -2.75
C THR A 196 -15.15 -14.03 -3.26
N PHE A 197 -14.32 -14.08 -4.30
CA PHE A 197 -13.75 -12.89 -4.93
C PHE A 197 -14.86 -11.90 -5.33
N GLN A 198 -15.94 -12.40 -5.94
CA GLN A 198 -17.13 -11.61 -6.28
C GLN A 198 -17.80 -10.98 -5.05
N ALA A 199 -17.87 -11.68 -3.92
CA ALA A 199 -18.45 -11.12 -2.71
C ALA A 199 -17.61 -9.96 -2.16
N VAL A 200 -16.28 -10.03 -2.32
CA VAL A 200 -15.29 -9.04 -1.88
C VAL A 200 -15.23 -7.84 -2.83
N THR A 201 -14.94 -8.03 -4.12
CA THR A 201 -14.73 -6.91 -5.06
C THR A 201 -15.99 -6.47 -5.78
N GLY A 202 -16.98 -7.37 -5.89
CA GLY A 202 -18.18 -7.17 -6.72
C GLY A 202 -18.04 -7.69 -8.16
N ASP A 203 -16.85 -8.10 -8.58
CA ASP A 203 -16.59 -8.49 -9.96
C ASP A 203 -16.98 -9.94 -10.24
N TYR A 204 -17.52 -10.16 -11.44
CA TYR A 204 -17.81 -11.48 -11.93
C TYR A 204 -16.69 -11.98 -12.83
N LEU A 205 -15.94 -12.96 -12.34
CA LEU A 205 -14.80 -13.58 -13.02
C LEU A 205 -15.13 -15.02 -13.41
N GLN A 206 -14.56 -15.50 -14.51
CA GLN A 206 -14.83 -16.83 -15.06
C GLN A 206 -13.92 -17.93 -14.51
N SER A 207 -12.71 -17.57 -14.08
CA SER A 207 -11.69 -18.46 -13.51
C SER A 207 -10.86 -17.72 -12.47
N ASP A 208 -10.06 -18.47 -11.71
CA ASP A 208 -8.97 -17.92 -10.91
C ASP A 208 -8.06 -17.04 -11.79
N ILE A 209 -7.39 -16.07 -11.18
CA ILE A 209 -6.50 -15.15 -11.91
C ILE A 209 -5.07 -15.52 -11.61
N GLU A 210 -4.34 -15.92 -12.64
CA GLU A 210 -2.91 -16.22 -12.50
C GLU A 210 -2.11 -14.95 -12.28
N THR A 211 -1.14 -15.00 -11.38
CA THR A 211 -0.24 -13.87 -11.10
C THR A 211 0.51 -13.43 -12.36
N SER A 212 0.86 -14.37 -13.24
CA SER A 212 1.48 -14.11 -14.53
C SER A 212 0.62 -13.33 -15.52
N GLU A 213 -0.72 -13.42 -15.40
CA GLU A 213 -1.66 -12.63 -16.20
C GLU A 213 -1.89 -11.25 -15.59
N LEU A 214 -1.84 -11.14 -14.28
CA LEU A 214 -2.14 -9.91 -13.55
C LEU A 214 -0.96 -8.93 -13.49
N TYR A 215 0.28 -9.45 -13.43
CA TYR A 215 1.48 -8.61 -13.40
C TYR A 215 1.58 -7.63 -14.58
N PRO A 216 1.47 -8.06 -15.87
CA PRO A 216 1.54 -7.14 -17.00
C PRO A 216 0.42 -6.08 -16.97
N GLU A 217 -0.76 -6.41 -16.44
CA GLU A 217 -1.86 -5.47 -16.30
C GLU A 217 -1.57 -4.38 -15.25
N VAL A 218 -1.03 -4.74 -14.08
CA VAL A 218 -0.78 -3.75 -13.03
C VAL A 218 0.38 -2.82 -13.36
N ILE A 219 1.42 -3.30 -14.08
CA ILE A 219 2.59 -2.46 -14.41
C ILE A 219 2.31 -1.43 -15.51
N GLU A 220 1.22 -1.57 -16.26
CA GLU A 220 0.72 -0.47 -17.10
C GLU A 220 0.29 0.72 -16.24
N LYS A 221 -0.13 0.45 -14.99
CA LYS A 221 -0.78 1.41 -14.09
C LYS A 221 0.09 1.91 -12.96
N TYR A 222 0.96 1.06 -12.45
CA TYR A 222 1.73 1.29 -11.24
C TYR A 222 3.16 0.79 -11.39
N ASP A 223 4.10 1.50 -10.77
CA ASP A 223 5.40 0.92 -10.43
C ASP A 223 5.21 0.11 -9.14
N VAL A 224 5.45 -1.20 -9.24
CA VAL A 224 5.08 -2.18 -8.20
C VAL A 224 6.28 -2.55 -7.37
N TYR A 225 6.15 -2.41 -6.05
CA TYR A 225 7.18 -2.71 -5.07
C TYR A 225 6.67 -3.71 -4.03
N HIS A 226 7.60 -4.51 -3.50
CA HIS A 226 7.36 -5.35 -2.34
C HIS A 226 8.46 -5.14 -1.29
N LEU A 227 8.02 -4.86 -0.06
CA LEU A 227 8.85 -4.80 1.13
C LEU A 227 8.68 -6.10 1.94
N ASN A 228 9.65 -7.01 1.80
CA ASN A 228 9.72 -8.21 2.62
C ASN A 228 10.20 -7.84 4.03
N VAL A 229 9.34 -8.00 5.03
CA VAL A 229 9.58 -7.58 6.40
C VAL A 229 10.21 -8.71 7.22
N ASN A 230 11.53 -8.65 7.38
CA ASN A 230 12.26 -9.60 8.22
C ASN A 230 12.22 -9.18 9.71
N HIS A 231 11.10 -9.46 10.37
CA HIS A 231 10.89 -9.11 11.78
C HIS A 231 11.02 -10.29 12.75
N ARG A 232 11.00 -11.54 12.25
CA ARG A 232 11.05 -12.76 13.07
C ARG A 232 12.44 -13.42 13.09
N GLY A 233 13.43 -12.80 12.44
CA GLY A 233 14.73 -13.42 12.23
C GLY A 233 14.62 -14.67 11.36
N ASN A 234 13.83 -14.56 10.28
CA ASN A 234 13.59 -15.66 9.35
C ASN A 234 14.93 -16.24 8.87
N SER A 235 14.98 -17.55 8.69
CA SER A 235 16.19 -18.21 8.18
C SER A 235 16.54 -17.66 6.78
N SER A 236 17.80 -17.81 6.38
CA SER A 236 18.22 -17.42 5.02
C SER A 236 17.37 -18.12 3.96
N TYR A 237 17.07 -19.42 4.16
CA TYR A 237 16.24 -20.20 3.24
C TYR A 237 14.84 -19.63 3.04
N VAL A 238 14.15 -19.25 4.12
CA VAL A 238 12.81 -18.64 4.01
C VAL A 238 12.88 -17.32 3.25
N ASN A 239 13.87 -16.48 3.53
CA ASN A 239 14.05 -15.23 2.81
C ASN A 239 14.41 -15.43 1.33
N ASP A 240 15.15 -16.49 1.02
CA ASP A 240 15.50 -16.85 -0.36
C ASP A 240 14.25 -17.33 -1.11
N ASP A 241 13.42 -18.18 -0.51
CA ASP A 241 12.16 -18.63 -1.12
C ASP A 241 11.19 -17.48 -1.39
N ILE A 242 11.07 -16.53 -0.44
CA ILE A 242 10.27 -15.31 -0.64
C ILE A 242 10.85 -14.54 -1.84
N ARG A 243 12.15 -14.26 -1.83
CA ARG A 243 12.79 -13.52 -2.92
C ARG A 243 12.61 -14.21 -4.28
N GLU A 244 12.73 -15.53 -4.33
CA GLU A 244 12.53 -16.32 -5.55
C GLU A 244 11.10 -16.20 -6.07
N SER A 245 10.10 -16.29 -5.19
CA SER A 245 8.69 -16.16 -5.58
C SER A 245 8.35 -14.80 -6.21
N PHE A 246 8.98 -13.72 -5.75
CA PHE A 246 8.83 -12.39 -6.33
C PHE A 246 9.75 -12.14 -7.52
N GLY A 247 10.90 -12.82 -7.60
CA GLY A 247 11.95 -12.56 -8.59
C GLY A 247 11.58 -12.87 -10.04
N GLU A 248 10.48 -13.59 -10.28
CA GLU A 248 9.89 -13.75 -11.60
C GLU A 248 9.27 -12.46 -12.15
N TYR A 249 8.87 -11.56 -11.25
CA TYR A 249 8.10 -10.35 -11.57
C TYR A 249 8.83 -9.07 -11.16
N LEU A 250 9.46 -9.05 -9.98
CA LEU A 250 10.10 -7.87 -9.42
C LEU A 250 11.63 -8.01 -9.48
N ASP A 251 12.28 -6.98 -10.00
CA ASP A 251 13.74 -6.88 -9.95
C ASP A 251 14.24 -6.49 -8.54
N LYS A 252 15.55 -6.28 -8.41
CA LYS A 252 16.21 -5.95 -7.14
C LYS A 252 15.90 -4.54 -6.61
N GLU A 253 15.42 -3.65 -7.47
CA GLU A 253 15.00 -2.29 -7.07
C GLU A 253 13.55 -2.31 -6.59
N HIS A 254 12.74 -3.23 -7.12
CA HIS A 254 11.32 -3.37 -6.82
C HIS A 254 11.02 -4.38 -5.69
N PHE A 255 11.93 -5.30 -5.37
CA PHE A 255 11.85 -6.17 -4.20
C PHE A 255 12.95 -5.82 -3.19
N LYS A 256 12.57 -5.48 -1.95
CA LYS A 256 13.51 -5.15 -0.89
C LYS A 256 13.18 -5.83 0.43
N THR A 257 14.19 -6.41 1.08
CA THR A 257 14.07 -6.86 2.47
C THR A 257 14.30 -5.68 3.42
N THR A 258 13.40 -5.49 4.37
CA THR A 258 13.39 -4.38 5.34
C THR A 258 13.28 -4.89 6.78
N THR A 259 13.60 -4.03 7.75
CA THR A 259 13.45 -4.28 9.19
C THR A 259 12.57 -3.21 9.83
N MET A 260 12.19 -3.39 11.11
CA MET A 260 11.39 -2.37 11.82
C MET A 260 12.10 -1.02 11.98
N GLU A 261 13.42 -1.03 11.93
CA GLU A 261 14.24 0.19 11.97
C GLU A 261 14.27 0.90 10.60
N SER A 262 14.38 0.16 9.48
CA SER A 262 14.57 0.76 8.15
C SER A 262 13.28 0.99 7.36
N ILE A 263 12.16 0.38 7.75
CA ILE A 263 10.91 0.37 6.96
C ILE A 263 10.39 1.75 6.59
N VAL A 264 10.52 2.73 7.50
CA VAL A 264 10.11 4.12 7.26
C VAL A 264 10.95 4.74 6.15
N ASP A 265 12.27 4.58 6.23
CA ASP A 265 13.17 5.14 5.23
C ASP A 265 13.03 4.42 3.90
N ASP A 266 12.78 3.11 3.91
CA ASP A 266 12.56 2.33 2.70
C ASP A 266 11.30 2.77 1.94
N ILE A 267 10.18 2.99 2.64
CA ILE A 267 8.94 3.53 2.03
C ILE A 267 9.20 4.93 1.43
N ILE A 268 9.86 5.82 2.18
CA ILE A 268 10.14 7.18 1.70
C ILE A 268 11.05 7.15 0.47
N ASN A 269 12.12 6.35 0.52
CA ASN A 269 13.09 6.25 -0.57
C ASN A 269 12.45 5.71 -1.85
N ILE A 270 11.58 4.70 -1.76
CA ILE A 270 10.81 4.20 -2.91
C ILE A 270 10.03 5.35 -3.55
N ILE A 271 9.26 6.09 -2.76
CA ILE A 271 8.38 7.14 -3.29
C ILE A 271 9.21 8.30 -3.87
N VAL A 272 10.23 8.77 -3.16
CA VAL A 272 11.09 9.88 -3.62
C VAL A 272 11.83 9.49 -4.90
N ASN A 273 12.39 8.27 -4.98
CA ASN A 273 13.13 7.82 -6.15
C ASN A 273 12.21 7.65 -7.37
N ALA A 274 11.02 7.04 -7.18
CA ALA A 274 10.04 6.90 -8.25
C ALA A 274 9.65 8.27 -8.84
N VAL A 275 9.48 9.29 -7.99
CA VAL A 275 9.18 10.65 -8.42
C VAL A 275 10.36 11.32 -9.13
N ASN A 276 11.59 11.11 -8.67
CA ASN A 276 12.78 11.71 -9.29
C ASN A 276 13.08 11.10 -10.67
N VAL A 277 13.05 9.77 -10.80
CA VAL A 277 13.21 9.07 -12.10
C VAL A 277 12.19 9.60 -13.11
N THR A 278 10.95 9.76 -12.63
CA THR A 278 9.85 10.30 -13.40
C THR A 278 10.11 11.73 -13.90
N GLN A 279 10.73 12.59 -13.09
CA GLN A 279 11.10 13.96 -13.49
C GLN A 279 12.26 13.98 -14.50
N GLU A 280 13.25 13.11 -14.34
CA GLU A 280 14.37 12.99 -15.28
C GLU A 280 13.89 12.54 -16.67
N GLU A 281 12.96 11.59 -16.73
CA GLU A 281 12.37 11.15 -18.00
C GLU A 281 11.61 12.27 -18.73
N ASP A 282 10.88 13.12 -18.01
CA ASP A 282 10.19 14.26 -18.61
C ASP A 282 11.18 15.28 -19.17
N PHE A 283 12.22 15.60 -18.41
CA PHE A 283 13.26 16.53 -18.86
C PHE A 283 13.94 16.04 -20.15
N VAL A 284 14.21 14.74 -20.25
CA VAL A 284 14.76 14.13 -21.46
C VAL A 284 13.77 14.17 -22.63
N ARG A 285 12.47 13.93 -22.39
CA ARG A 285 11.43 13.98 -23.42
C ARG A 285 11.24 15.40 -23.96
N GLU A 286 11.08 16.40 -23.09
CA GLU A 286 10.98 17.81 -23.47
C GLU A 286 12.24 18.29 -24.22
N GLY A 287 13.41 17.87 -23.75
CA GLY A 287 14.67 18.11 -24.43
C GLY A 287 14.66 17.59 -25.86
N LYS A 288 14.27 16.32 -26.08
CA LYS A 288 14.20 15.71 -27.42
C LYS A 288 13.18 16.37 -28.35
N GLU A 289 12.02 16.78 -27.85
CA GLU A 289 11.01 17.49 -28.65
C GLU A 289 11.51 18.87 -29.10
N SER A 290 12.30 19.56 -28.27
CA SER A 290 12.91 20.86 -28.63
C SER A 290 13.94 20.79 -29.76
N TRP A 291 14.61 19.63 -29.96
CA TRP A 291 15.58 19.40 -31.04
C TRP A 291 14.93 19.01 -32.38
N ILE A 292 13.67 18.55 -32.37
CA ILE A 292 12.95 18.13 -33.58
C ILE A 292 12.17 19.31 -34.19
N ALA A 293 12.01 20.41 -33.45
CA ALA A 293 11.34 21.63 -33.90
C ALA A 293 12.31 22.65 -34.54
N TRP A 294 13.10 22.26 -35.54
CA TRP A 294 13.87 23.17 -36.42
C TRP A 294 13.99 22.63 -37.84
#